data_AF-A0A1Y4E796-F1
#
_entry.id   AF-A0A1Y4E796-F1
#
_cell.length_a   1.000
_cell.length_b   1.000
_cell.length_c   1.000
_cell.angle_alpha   90.00
_cell.angle_beta   90.00
_cell.angle_gamma   90.00
#
_symmetry.space_group_name_H-M   'P 1'
#
loop_
_entity.id
_entity.type
_entity.pdbx_description
1 polymer ?
#
loop_
_entity_poly.entity_id
_entity_poly.type
_entity_poly.pdbx_seq_one_letter_code
_entity_poly.pdbx_strand_id
1 'polypeptide(L)'
;MVYPSFSLTFLFMERQAPHVHPVSFSFRKQSFTEPSFQQLEIVPLSSPALLAYLQERGINPALAKKECKEARFTHNGKRYFAIAFPNMSGGYE
;
A
#
# COMPACT_ATOMS: atom_id res chain seq x y z
N MET A 1 -36.95 36.43 10.05
CA MET A 1 -37.68 35.74 8.97
C MET A 1 -36.67 35.50 7.84
N VAL A 2 -35.85 34.46 7.97
CA VAL A 2 -35.88 33.21 7.19
C VAL A 2 -35.80 33.45 5.68
N TYR A 3 -34.64 33.21 5.09
CA TYR A 3 -34.51 32.36 3.90
C TYR A 3 -33.15 31.65 3.95
N PRO A 4 -33.12 30.30 4.06
CA PRO A 4 -31.91 29.53 3.97
C PRO A 4 -31.60 29.29 2.49
N SER A 5 -30.52 29.87 1.98
CA SER A 5 -30.00 29.52 0.65
C SER A 5 -28.48 29.45 0.73
N PHE A 6 -28.00 28.36 1.31
CA PHE A 6 -26.63 27.91 1.09
C PHE A 6 -26.66 26.40 0.81
N SER A 7 -26.46 26.07 -0.46
CA SER A 7 -25.90 24.81 -0.96
C SER A 7 -26.74 23.53 -0.88
N LEU A 8 -27.82 23.45 -1.68
CA LEU A 8 -28.39 22.16 -2.12
C LEU A 8 -27.47 21.38 -3.08
N THR A 9 -26.36 21.99 -3.52
CA THR A 9 -25.33 21.36 -4.34
C THR A 9 -24.61 20.20 -3.64
N PHE A 10 -24.55 20.18 -2.30
CA PHE A 10 -23.84 19.11 -1.58
C PHE A 10 -24.62 17.79 -1.48
N LEU A 11 -25.96 17.81 -1.63
CA LEU A 11 -26.79 16.60 -1.51
C LEU A 11 -27.02 15.88 -2.86
N PHE A 12 -26.63 16.48 -3.99
CA PHE A 12 -26.95 15.92 -5.32
C PHE A 12 -25.90 14.95 -5.87
N MET A 13 -24.73 14.82 -5.22
CA MET A 13 -23.72 13.82 -5.61
C MET A 13 -24.02 12.39 -5.12
N GLU A 14 -25.16 12.17 -4.44
CA GLU A 14 -25.52 10.85 -3.92
C GLU A 14 -26.40 10.01 -4.87
N ARG A 15 -26.83 10.53 -6.02
CA ARG A 15 -27.77 9.81 -6.90
C ARG A 15 -27.46 9.99 -8.37
N GLN A 16 -26.57 9.15 -8.90
CA GLN A 16 -26.77 8.34 -10.12
C GLN A 16 -25.42 7.92 -10.73
N ALA A 17 -24.98 6.70 -10.44
CA ALA A 17 -24.20 5.94 -11.40
C ALA A 17 -25.19 5.05 -12.18
N PRO A 18 -25.42 5.29 -13.48
CA PRO A 18 -26.33 4.47 -14.27
C PRO A 18 -25.68 3.09 -14.48
N HIS A 19 -26.37 2.03 -14.07
CA HIS A 19 -26.25 0.68 -14.61
C HIS A 19 -24.83 0.09 -14.67
N VAL A 20 -24.17 -0.02 -13.52
CA VAL A 20 -23.10 -1.04 -13.40
C VAL A 20 -23.80 -2.36 -13.11
N HIS A 21 -23.99 -3.18 -14.16
CA HIS A 21 -24.31 -4.59 -13.96
C HIS A 21 -23.24 -5.18 -13.03
N PRO A 22 -23.61 -5.87 -11.94
CA PRO A 22 -22.62 -6.58 -11.14
C PRO A 22 -22.07 -7.70 -12.03
N VAL A 23 -20.94 -7.44 -12.69
CA VAL A 23 -20.09 -8.52 -13.18
C VAL A 23 -19.83 -9.35 -11.95
N SER A 24 -20.22 -10.63 -11.98
CA SER A 24 -19.99 -11.56 -10.88
C SER A 24 -18.48 -11.63 -10.68
N PHE A 25 -17.97 -10.78 -9.80
CA PHE A 25 -16.58 -10.76 -9.41
C PHE A 25 -16.43 -11.94 -8.46
N SER A 26 -16.21 -13.12 -9.03
CA SER A 26 -15.82 -14.29 -8.28
C SER A 26 -14.40 -14.05 -7.79
N PHE A 27 -14.27 -13.35 -6.67
CA PHE A 27 -13.11 -13.55 -5.82
C PHE A 27 -13.14 -15.03 -5.47
N ARG A 28 -12.30 -15.82 -6.15
CA ARG A 28 -11.97 -17.16 -5.67
C ARG A 28 -11.64 -16.94 -4.21
N LYS A 29 -12.43 -17.51 -3.30
CA LYS A 29 -12.08 -17.57 -1.88
C LYS A 29 -10.74 -18.27 -1.85
N GLN A 30 -9.65 -17.51 -1.87
CA GLN A 30 -8.36 -18.01 -1.48
C GLN A 30 -8.63 -18.47 -0.06
N SER A 31 -8.71 -19.79 0.11
CA SER A 31 -8.58 -20.36 1.44
C SER A 31 -7.37 -19.66 2.03
N PHE A 32 -7.55 -19.01 3.18
CA PHE A 32 -6.46 -18.44 3.96
C PHE A 32 -5.59 -19.60 4.42
N THR A 33 -4.84 -20.17 3.49
CA THR A 33 -3.98 -21.32 3.73
C THR A 33 -2.62 -20.72 3.98
N GLU A 34 -2.38 -20.50 5.27
CA GLU A 34 -1.16 -20.02 5.91
C GLU A 34 -0.75 -18.57 5.62
N PRO A 35 -0.13 -17.88 6.60
CA PRO A 35 0.52 -16.61 6.34
C PRO A 35 1.63 -16.87 5.32
N SER A 36 1.40 -16.46 4.07
CA SER A 36 2.37 -16.63 2.98
C SER A 36 3.70 -15.93 3.29
N PHE A 37 3.65 -14.91 4.14
CA PHE A 37 4.81 -14.22 4.68
C PHE A 37 5.09 -14.68 6.11
N GLN A 38 6.18 -15.42 6.28
CA GLN A 38 6.69 -15.79 7.59
C GLN A 38 7.81 -14.82 7.98
N GLN A 39 7.83 -14.42 9.25
CA GLN A 39 8.95 -13.70 9.86
C GLN A 39 9.27 -12.37 9.15
N LEU A 40 8.24 -11.53 8.99
CA LEU A 40 8.40 -10.16 8.49
C LEU A 40 9.16 -9.34 9.53
N GLU A 41 10.35 -8.89 9.18
CA GLU A 41 11.18 -8.02 9.98
C GLU A 41 11.40 -6.70 9.22
N ILE A 42 11.11 -5.59 9.88
CA ILE A 42 11.37 -4.26 9.33
C ILE A 42 12.65 -3.73 9.96
N VAL A 43 13.68 -3.55 9.13
CA VAL A 43 15.00 -3.07 9.56
C VAL A 43 15.38 -1.78 8.82
N PRO A 44 16.36 -1.01 9.31
CA PRO A 44 16.91 0.10 8.55
C PRO A 44 17.44 -0.36 7.19
N LEU A 45 17.19 0.44 6.14
CA LEU A 45 17.64 0.16 4.79
C LEU A 45 19.17 0.05 4.74
N SER A 46 19.68 -1.16 4.53
CA SER A 46 21.12 -1.47 4.60
C SER A 46 21.59 -2.39 3.48
N SER A 47 20.68 -3.14 2.85
CA SER A 47 20.98 -4.04 1.74
C SER A 47 21.63 -3.29 0.57
N PRO A 48 22.85 -3.67 0.16
CA PRO A 48 23.53 -3.06 -0.98
C PRO A 48 22.73 -3.17 -2.28
N ALA A 49 21.99 -4.27 -2.46
CA ALA A 49 21.17 -4.50 -3.65
C ALA A 49 20.00 -3.51 -3.75
N LEU A 50 19.33 -3.23 -2.62
CA LEU A 50 18.25 -2.24 -2.59
C LEU A 50 18.78 -0.81 -2.79
N LEU A 51 19.93 -0.50 -2.20
CA LEU A 51 20.58 0.80 -2.37
C LEU A 51 21.02 1.03 -3.82
N ALA A 52 21.61 0.01 -4.46
CA ALA A 52 21.97 0.06 -5.87
C ALA A 52 20.73 0.26 -6.75
N TYR A 53 19.66 -0.50 -6.52
CA TYR A 53 18.40 -0.35 -7.25
C TYR A 53 17.81 1.07 -7.13
N LEU A 54 17.82 1.64 -5.92
CA LEU A 54 17.35 3.00 -5.70
C LEU A 54 18.23 4.03 -6.41
N GLN A 55 19.55 3.85 -6.37
CA GLN A 55 20.49 4.73 -7.04
C GLN A 55 20.34 4.66 -8.57
N GLU A 56 20.12 3.47 -9.14
CA GLU A 56 19.80 3.28 -10.57
C GLU A 56 18.50 3.99 -10.97
N ARG A 57 17.54 4.08 -10.06
CA ARG A 57 16.30 4.85 -10.24
C ARG A 57 16.48 6.36 -10.03
N GLY A 58 17.70 6.83 -9.76
CA GLY A 58 18.00 8.24 -9.48
C GLY A 58 17.54 8.71 -8.10
N ILE A 59 17.21 7.79 -7.19
CA ILE A 59 16.78 8.11 -5.83
C ILE A 59 18.02 8.25 -4.95
N ASN A 60 18.12 9.38 -4.22
CA ASN A 60 19.24 9.63 -3.33
C ASN A 60 19.25 8.59 -2.18
N PRO A 61 20.31 7.79 -2.01
CA PRO A 61 20.36 6.75 -0.99
C PRO A 61 20.32 7.31 0.43
N ALA A 62 20.77 8.54 0.67
CA ALA A 62 20.66 9.18 1.98
C ALA A 62 19.19 9.51 2.32
N LEU A 63 18.42 9.99 1.34
CA LEU A 63 16.99 10.22 1.50
C LEU A 63 16.23 8.91 1.66
N ALA A 64 16.56 7.91 0.84
CA ALA A 64 15.93 6.60 0.93
C ALA A 64 16.19 5.92 2.28
N LYS A 65 17.39 6.03 2.85
CA LYS A 65 17.68 5.48 4.20
C LYS A 65 16.87 6.17 5.31
N LYS A 66 16.49 7.43 5.11
CA LYS A 66 15.70 8.20 6.07
C LYS A 66 14.22 7.83 5.98
N GLU A 67 13.69 7.80 4.76
CA GLU A 67 12.24 7.66 4.52
C GLU A 67 11.80 6.20 4.33
N CYS A 68 12.70 5.32 3.88
CA CYS A 68 12.40 3.91 3.60
C CYS A 68 13.01 2.99 4.66
N LYS A 69 12.39 1.81 4.80
CA LYS A 69 12.89 0.67 5.56
C LYS A 69 13.12 -0.52 4.63
N GLU A 70 13.84 -1.50 5.12
CA GLU A 70 14.02 -2.78 4.46
C GLU A 70 13.13 -3.82 5.15
N ALA A 71 12.19 -4.38 4.40
CA ALA A 71 11.37 -5.49 4.84
C ALA A 71 12.05 -6.80 4.47
N ARG A 72 12.33 -7.64 5.45
CA ARG A 72 12.88 -8.99 5.27
C ARG A 72 11.80 -9.99 5.60
N PHE A 73 11.58 -10.97 4.73
CA PHE A 73 10.56 -11.99 4.96
C PHE A 73 10.97 -13.31 4.33
N THR A 74 10.34 -14.39 4.81
CA THR A 74 10.49 -15.72 4.22
C THR A 74 9.18 -16.12 3.57
N HIS A 75 9.24 -16.55 2.32
CA HIS A 75 8.12 -17.06 1.55
C HIS A 75 8.54 -18.37 0.89
N ASN A 76 7.78 -19.45 1.11
CA ASN A 76 8.09 -20.80 0.59
C ASN A 76 9.53 -21.26 0.89
N GLY A 77 10.03 -21.00 2.10
CA GLY A 77 11.39 -21.34 2.52
C GLY A 77 12.51 -20.50 1.89
N LYS A 78 12.17 -19.52 1.04
CA LYS A 78 13.14 -18.58 0.45
C LYS A 78 13.07 -17.24 1.16
N ARG A 79 14.24 -16.66 1.42
CA ARG A 79 14.37 -15.33 2.03
C ARG A 79 14.31 -14.26 0.95
N TYR A 80 13.50 -13.25 1.20
CA TYR A 80 13.32 -12.10 0.33
C TYR A 80 13.55 -10.82 1.11
N PHE A 81 13.91 -9.77 0.38
CA PHE A 81 14.04 -8.42 0.91
C PHE A 81 13.36 -7.45 -0.04
N ALA A 82 12.66 -6.47 0.53
CA ALA A 82 11.93 -5.44 -0.20
C ALA A 82 12.13 -4.07 0.46
N ILE A 83 11.83 -3.02 -0.31
CA ILE A 83 11.76 -1.65 0.20
C ILE A 83 10.37 -1.46 0.79
N ALA A 84 10.30 -0.92 1.99
CA ALA A 84 9.07 -0.67 2.73
C ALA A 84 8.96 0.82 3.08
N PHE A 85 7.80 1.41 2.82
CA PHE A 85 7.49 2.79 3.15
C PHE A 85 6.53 2.84 4.34
N PRO A 86 6.83 3.59 5.41
CA PRO A 86 5.89 3.73 6.51
C PRO A 86 4.62 4.43 6.01
N ASN A 87 3.46 3.84 6.29
CA ASN A 87 2.18 4.45 5.97
C ASN A 87 1.66 5.31 7.16
N MET A 88 0.69 6.19 6.90
CA MET A 88 0.12 7.06 7.94
C MET A 88 -0.63 6.29 9.04
N SER A 89 -1.03 5.05 8.76
CA SER A 89 -1.72 4.16 9.69
C SER A 89 -0.75 3.36 10.59
N GLY A 90 0.56 3.60 10.49
CA GLY A 90 1.58 2.91 11.29
C GLY A 90 2.01 1.53 10.77
N GLY A 91 1.53 1.13 9.58
CA GLY A 91 2.00 -0.03 8.83
C GLY A 91 3.06 0.34 7.77
N TYR A 92 3.33 -0.59 6.87
CA TYR A 92 4.28 -0.42 5.77
C TYR A 92 3.65 -0.80 4.42
N GLU A 93 3.97 -0.02 3.39
CA GLU A 93 3.59 -0.20 1.99
C GLU A 93 4.79 -0.54 1.10
#